data_AF-A0A350IDB5-F1
#
_entry.id   AF-A0A350IDB5-F1
#
_cell.length_a   1.000
_cell.length_b   1.000
_cell.length_c   1.000
_cell.angle_alpha   90.00
_cell.angle_beta   90.00
_cell.angle_gamma   90.00
#
_symmetry.space_group_name_H-M   'P 1'
#
loop_
_entity.id
_entity.type
_entity.pdbx_description
1 polymer ?
#
loop_
_entity_poly.entity_id
_entity_poly.type
_entity_poly.pdbx_seq_one_letter_code
_entity_poly.pdbx_strand_id
1 'polypeptide(L)'
;PSTIDVKGYSKLVIRCKGPANTYQVRAKSSRRERHSYIEYIDVSEDWQEIEVDMAMMYPAFRGYEMDMPNYPKAVLDEFAILIGNKRYEEFELEIDWIELR
;
A
#
# COMPACT_ATOMS: atom_id res chain seq x y z
N PRO A 1 16.32 9.10 0.65
CA PRO A 1 15.40 8.59 -0.39
C PRO A 1 14.88 9.76 -1.25
N SER A 2 14.93 9.60 -2.56
CA SER A 2 14.34 10.56 -3.51
C SER A 2 12.93 10.12 -3.86
N THR A 3 12.00 11.07 -3.86
CA THR A 3 10.65 10.91 -4.41
C THR A 3 10.73 10.40 -5.86
N ILE A 4 9.88 9.45 -6.25
CA ILE A 4 9.82 8.93 -7.61
C ILE A 4 8.56 9.44 -8.35
N ASP A 5 8.67 9.65 -9.66
CA ASP A 5 7.54 9.94 -10.54
C ASP A 5 6.80 8.63 -10.86
N VAL A 6 5.50 8.61 -10.62
CA VAL A 6 4.63 7.45 -10.90
C VAL A 6 3.54 7.77 -11.91
N LYS A 7 3.62 8.94 -12.56
CA LYS A 7 2.68 9.34 -13.60
C LYS A 7 2.74 8.38 -14.78
N GLY A 8 1.57 7.97 -15.26
CA GLY A 8 1.42 7.02 -16.36
C GLY A 8 1.27 5.57 -15.92
N TYR A 9 1.63 5.24 -14.69
CA TYR A 9 1.31 3.95 -14.08
C TYR A 9 -0.09 4.00 -13.46
N SER A 10 -0.77 2.85 -13.50
CA SER A 10 -2.12 2.66 -12.97
C SER A 10 -2.12 1.87 -11.66
N LYS A 11 -1.20 0.92 -11.55
CA LYS A 11 -1.17 -0.09 -10.50
C LYS A 11 0.18 -0.15 -9.84
N LEU A 12 0.16 -0.54 -8.56
CA LEU A 12 1.30 -1.07 -7.86
C LEU A 12 1.09 -2.58 -7.76
N VAL A 13 2.07 -3.38 -8.18
CA VAL A 13 2.00 -4.84 -8.11
C VAL A 13 3.04 -5.34 -7.13
N ILE A 14 2.60 -6.21 -6.22
CA ILE A 14 3.44 -6.80 -5.19
C ILE A 14 3.42 -8.31 -5.40
N ARG A 15 4.60 -8.90 -5.60
CA ARG A 15 4.75 -10.35 -5.57
C ARG A 15 5.15 -10.78 -4.17
N CYS A 16 4.25 -11.47 -3.49
CA CYS A 16 4.44 -11.87 -2.10
C CYS A 16 3.80 -13.22 -1.77
N LYS A 17 4.14 -13.73 -0.59
CA LYS A 17 3.45 -14.84 0.08
C LYS A 17 3.56 -14.70 1.60
N GLY A 18 2.69 -15.40 2.32
CA GLY A 18 2.71 -15.48 3.78
C GLY A 18 1.45 -16.13 4.32
N PRO A 19 1.36 -16.44 5.61
CA PRO A 19 0.13 -16.92 6.23
C PRO A 19 -1.07 -16.02 5.87
N ALA A 20 -2.24 -16.63 5.70
CA ALA A 20 -3.44 -15.91 5.25
C ALA A 20 -3.75 -14.73 6.17
N ASN A 21 -3.64 -13.51 5.64
CA ASN A 21 -3.82 -12.28 6.41
C ASN A 21 -4.10 -11.07 5.52
N THR A 22 -4.65 -10.02 6.12
CA THR A 22 -4.95 -8.76 5.43
C THR A 22 -3.96 -7.67 5.87
N TYR A 23 -3.31 -7.05 4.90
CA TYR A 23 -2.36 -5.96 5.10
C TYR A 23 -2.87 -4.66 4.47
N GLN A 24 -2.36 -3.53 4.96
CA GLN A 24 -2.56 -2.23 4.34
C GLN A 24 -1.35 -1.86 3.51
N VAL A 25 -1.57 -1.62 2.22
CA VAL A 25 -0.60 -0.95 1.34
C VAL A 25 -0.77 0.55 1.49
N ARG A 26 0.34 1.27 1.62
CA ARG A 26 0.34 2.71 1.93
C ARG A 26 1.24 3.48 0.98
N ALA A 27 0.74 4.62 0.50
CA ALA A 27 1.46 5.58 -0.31
C ALA A 27 1.37 6.99 0.29
N LYS A 28 2.44 7.78 0.13
CA LYS A 28 2.41 9.23 0.36
C LYS A 28 3.02 9.97 -0.83
N SER A 29 2.43 11.11 -1.17
CA SER A 29 3.01 12.06 -2.13
C SER A 29 4.11 12.89 -1.48
N SER A 30 4.08 13.04 -0.14
CA SER A 30 5.19 13.58 0.64
C SER A 30 5.27 12.97 2.03
N ARG A 31 6.48 12.72 2.53
CA ARG A 31 6.72 12.30 3.93
C ARG A 31 6.23 13.30 4.97
N ARG A 32 5.95 14.54 4.57
CA ARG A 32 5.36 15.60 5.42
C ARG A 32 3.83 15.48 5.53
N GLU A 33 3.18 14.71 4.67
CA GLU A 33 1.75 14.45 4.75
C GLU A 33 1.43 13.66 6.03
N ARG A 34 0.41 14.14 6.75
CA ARG A 34 -0.05 13.47 7.98
C ARG A 34 -0.81 12.19 7.64
N HIS A 35 -1.59 12.20 6.56
CA HIS A 35 -2.32 11.06 6.05
C HIS A 35 -1.45 10.13 5.21
N SER A 36 -1.92 8.91 5.00
CA SER A 36 -1.44 8.01 3.95
C SER A 36 -2.61 7.67 3.06
N TYR A 37 -2.36 7.47 1.78
CA TYR A 37 -3.32 6.81 0.91
C TYR A 37 -3.19 5.32 1.13
N ILE A 38 -4.29 4.62 1.37
CA ILE A 38 -4.28 3.22 1.74
C ILE A 38 -5.20 2.39 0.86
N GLU A 39 -4.84 1.12 0.67
CA GLU A 39 -5.71 0.07 0.14
C GLU A 39 -5.41 -1.22 0.91
N TYR A 40 -6.40 -2.09 1.08
CA TYR A 40 -6.20 -3.38 1.72
C TYR A 40 -5.85 -4.45 0.70
N ILE A 41 -4.95 -5.35 1.08
CA ILE A 41 -4.59 -6.54 0.29
C ILE A 41 -4.72 -7.78 1.16
N ASP A 42 -5.17 -8.87 0.56
CA ASP A 42 -5.20 -10.19 1.17
C ASP A 42 -4.03 -11.02 0.63
N VAL A 43 -3.27 -11.62 1.54
CA VAL A 43 -2.10 -12.46 1.24
C VAL A 43 -2.46 -13.92 1.53
N SER A 44 -1.87 -14.84 0.77
CA SER A 44 -1.98 -16.29 0.97
C SER A 44 -0.61 -16.97 1.00
N GLU A 45 -0.61 -18.25 1.40
CA GLU A 45 0.60 -19.03 1.64
C GLU A 45 1.46 -19.25 0.37
N ASP A 46 0.81 -19.26 -0.80
CA ASP A 46 1.48 -19.37 -2.10
C ASP A 46 1.92 -18.01 -2.67
N TRP A 47 3.00 -18.05 -3.46
CA TRP A 47 3.47 -16.91 -4.24
C TRP A 47 2.36 -16.43 -5.19
N GLN A 48 2.00 -15.16 -5.04
CA GLN A 48 0.98 -14.51 -5.87
C GLN A 48 1.41 -13.11 -6.26
N GLU A 49 0.74 -12.56 -7.25
CA GLU A 49 0.84 -11.14 -7.61
C GLU A 49 -0.44 -10.45 -7.19
N ILE A 50 -0.32 -9.48 -6.29
CA ILE A 50 -1.44 -8.66 -5.85
C ILE A 50 -1.35 -7.32 -6.55
N GLU A 51 -2.40 -6.96 -7.28
CA GLU A 51 -2.51 -5.68 -7.98
C GLU A 51 -3.31 -4.69 -7.14
N VAL A 52 -2.69 -3.56 -6.81
CA VAL A 52 -3.32 -2.43 -6.11
C VAL A 52 -3.60 -1.34 -7.13
N ASP A 53 -4.88 -1.03 -7.36
CA ASP A 53 -5.25 0.13 -8.17
C ASP A 53 -4.96 1.41 -7.39
N MET A 54 -3.97 2.16 -7.86
CA MET A 54 -3.54 3.39 -7.20
C MET A 54 -4.65 4.46 -7.21
N ALA A 55 -5.64 4.39 -8.11
CA ALA A 55 -6.76 5.34 -8.11
C ALA A 55 -7.79 5.06 -7.01
N MET A 56 -7.80 3.84 -6.47
CA MET A 56 -8.71 3.44 -5.40
C MET A 56 -8.16 3.74 -4.01
N MET A 57 -6.84 3.94 -3.89
CA MET A 57 -6.19 4.24 -2.62
C MET A 57 -6.73 5.54 -2.01
N TYR A 58 -7.47 5.40 -0.91
CA TYR A 58 -8.18 6.51 -0.26
C TYR A 58 -7.37 7.08 0.91
N PRO A 59 -7.52 8.38 1.23
CA PRO A 59 -6.72 9.02 2.27
C PRO A 59 -7.22 8.62 3.66
N ALA A 60 -6.30 8.15 4.51
CA ALA A 60 -6.57 7.79 5.89
C ALA A 60 -5.55 8.40 6.86
N PHE A 61 -6.03 8.86 8.00
CA PHE A 61 -5.22 9.33 9.12
C PHE A 61 -5.65 8.69 10.43
N ARG A 62 -4.72 7.97 11.08
CA ARG A 62 -4.95 7.28 12.37
C ARG A 62 -6.19 6.37 12.35
N GLY A 63 -6.44 5.72 11.21
CA GLY A 63 -7.56 4.79 11.02
C GLY A 63 -8.89 5.44 10.60
N TYR A 64 -8.91 6.76 10.42
CA TYR A 64 -10.08 7.48 9.91
C TYR A 64 -9.87 7.86 8.44
N GLU A 65 -10.85 7.55 7.60
CA GLU A 65 -10.92 8.10 6.25
C GLU A 65 -11.09 9.62 6.30
N MET A 66 -10.45 10.30 5.35
CA MET A 66 -10.48 11.75 5.25
C MET A 66 -11.36 12.19 4.08
N ASP A 67 -12.06 13.32 4.24
CA ASP A 67 -12.78 13.98 3.16
C ASP A 67 -11.80 14.69 2.21
N MET A 68 -11.11 13.89 1.41
CA MET A 68 -10.08 14.30 0.46
C MET A 68 -10.11 13.35 -0.76
N PRO A 69 -9.66 13.80 -1.94
CA PRO A 69 -9.55 12.91 -3.10
C PRO A 69 -8.61 11.74 -2.85
N ASN A 70 -8.83 10.64 -3.58
CA ASN A 70 -7.92 9.50 -3.63
C ASN A 70 -6.53 9.89 -4.16
N TYR A 71 -5.59 8.94 -4.07
CA TYR A 71 -4.19 9.16 -4.43
C TYR A 71 -4.03 9.73 -5.85
N PRO A 72 -3.27 10.84 -6.02
CA PRO A 72 -3.20 11.54 -7.30
C PRO A 72 -2.35 10.85 -8.37
N LYS A 73 -1.66 9.75 -8.07
CA LYS A 73 -0.80 9.00 -9.02
C LYS A 73 0.23 9.88 -9.74
N ALA A 74 0.79 10.86 -9.03
CA ALA A 74 1.79 11.76 -9.56
C ALA A 74 3.19 11.38 -9.07
N VAL A 75 3.36 11.29 -7.75
CA VAL A 75 4.65 11.02 -7.13
C VAL A 75 4.51 10.12 -5.91
N LEU A 76 5.52 9.29 -5.65
CA LEU A 76 5.61 8.43 -4.48
C LEU A 76 6.87 8.79 -3.68
N ASP A 77 6.67 9.33 -2.48
CA ASP A 77 7.75 9.71 -1.56
C ASP A 77 7.92 8.69 -0.43
N GLU A 78 6.86 7.99 -0.07
CA GLU A 78 6.87 6.93 0.92
C GLU A 78 5.95 5.78 0.51
N PHE A 79 6.48 4.57 0.61
CA PHE A 79 5.75 3.32 0.47
C PHE A 79 5.87 2.53 1.78
N ALA A 80 4.77 1.96 2.25
CA ALA A 80 4.80 1.07 3.41
C ALA A 80 3.74 -0.04 3.28
N ILE A 81 4.03 -1.17 3.92
CA ILE A 81 3.06 -2.23 4.17
C ILE A 81 2.87 -2.29 5.68
N LEU A 82 1.62 -2.31 6.12
CA LEU A 82 1.28 -2.33 7.54
C LEU A 82 0.29 -3.45 7.85
N ILE A 83 0.60 -4.24 8.87
CA ILE A 83 -0.40 -5.02 9.61
C ILE A 83 -0.85 -4.21 10.84
N GLY A 84 -2.14 -3.93 10.93
CA GLY A 84 -2.68 -2.96 11.89
C GLY A 84 -4.11 -3.28 12.32
N ASN A 85 -4.37 -4.53 12.71
CA ASN A 85 -5.71 -5.05 12.98
C ASN A 85 -6.10 -5.09 14.48
N LYS A 86 -5.24 -4.54 15.37
CA LYS A 86 -5.42 -4.50 16.84
C LYS A 86 -5.52 -5.87 17.51
N ARG A 87 -5.05 -6.94 16.84
CA ARG A 87 -4.99 -8.29 17.40
C ARG A 87 -3.54 -8.66 17.69
N TYR A 88 -3.35 -9.47 18.72
CA TYR A 88 -2.05 -10.10 18.98
C TYR A 88 -1.97 -11.34 18.09
N GLU A 89 -1.11 -11.29 17.08
CA GLU A 89 -0.88 -12.38 16.15
C GLU A 89 0.53 -12.32 15.57
N GLU A 90 1.05 -13.49 15.21
CA GLU A 90 2.27 -13.61 14.43
C GLU A 90 1.96 -13.28 12.98
N PHE A 91 2.87 -12.60 12.31
CA PHE A 91 2.75 -12.28 10.89
C PHE A 91 4.07 -12.57 10.20
N GLU A 92 3.94 -13.01 8.95
CA GLU A 92 5.06 -13.24 8.05
C GLU A 92 4.62 -12.81 6.66
N LEU A 93 5.48 -12.02 6.01
CA LEU A 93 5.27 -11.56 4.65
C LEU A 93 6.61 -11.61 3.93
N GLU A 94 6.75 -12.57 3.03
CA GLU A 94 7.88 -12.65 2.11
C GLU A 94 7.53 -11.86 0.85
N ILE A 95 8.44 -10.97 0.44
CA ILE A 95 8.27 -10.13 -0.76
C ILE A 95 9.42 -10.47 -1.70
N ASP A 96 9.08 -10.84 -2.93
CA ASP A 96 10.05 -11.07 -4.00
C ASP A 96 10.37 -9.73 -4.67
N TRP A 97 9.34 -9.07 -5.19
CA TRP A 97 9.48 -7.76 -5.84
C TRP A 97 8.22 -6.90 -5.70
N ILE A 98 8.41 -5.62 -5.97
CA ILE A 98 7.36 -4.61 -6.07
C ILE A 98 7.64 -3.79 -7.32
N GLU A 99 6.61 -3.57 -8.15
CA GLU A 99 6.74 -2.81 -9.39
C GLU A 99 5.53 -1.91 -9.66
N LEU A 100 5.72 -0.94 -10.56
CA LEU A 100 4.66 -0.07 -11.07
C LEU A 100 4.22 -0.57 -12.45
N ARG A 101 2.91 -0.67 -12.68
CA ARG A 101 2.30 -1.09 -13.97
C ARG A 101 1.30 -0.07 -14.50
#